data_AF-A0A8J6XTU5-F1
#
_entry.id   AF-A0A8J6XTU5-F1
#
_cell.length_a   1.000
_cell.length_b   1.000
_cell.length_c   1.000
_cell.angle_alpha   90.00
_cell.angle_beta   90.00
_cell.angle_gamma   90.00
#
_symmetry.space_group_name_H-M   'P 1'
#
loop_
_entity.id
_entity.type
_entity.pdbx_description
1 polymer ?
#
loop_
_entity_poly.entity_id
_entity_poly.type
_entity_poly.pdbx_seq_one_letter_code
_entity_poly.pdbx_strand_id
1 'polypeptide(L)'
;MQILKQDIEERNLTMTPEAEKLAQYWRSQLMVDCPELGEANRESIVLWLLGSDSDRFEQLEPKELDIAIHAMEYRWRILNQRYLGKSKERAYRNLITRLGSLVTLRNKIQTWVALSRDRQRSVMDVLVEVIQELLQSDNYMQQQ
;
A
#
# COMPACT_ATOMS: atom_id res chain seq x y z
N MET A 1 13.85 -7.53 3.07
CA MET A 1 12.95 -8.68 3.32
C MET A 1 13.37 -9.51 4.53
N GLN A 2 14.62 -9.98 4.62
CA GLN A 2 15.10 -10.75 5.80
C GLN A 2 15.25 -9.88 7.06
N ILE A 3 15.68 -8.62 6.88
CA ILE A 3 15.87 -7.64 7.96
C ILE A 3 14.53 -7.21 8.58
N LEU A 4 13.47 -7.03 7.80
CA LEU A 4 12.15 -6.65 8.33
C LEU A 4 11.54 -7.76 9.19
N LYS A 5 11.68 -9.02 8.76
CA LYS A 5 11.21 -10.17 9.54
C LYS A 5 12.05 -10.37 10.80
N GLN A 6 13.38 -10.22 10.71
CA GLN A 6 14.26 -10.25 11.88
C GLN A 6 13.97 -9.12 12.88
N ASP A 7 13.76 -7.89 12.43
CA ASP A 7 13.50 -6.75 13.31
C ASP A 7 12.14 -6.86 14.01
N ILE A 8 11.13 -7.44 13.33
CA ILE A 8 9.83 -7.76 13.95
C ILE A 8 9.98 -8.94 14.91
N GLU A 9 10.77 -9.96 14.56
CA GLU A 9 11.05 -11.13 15.43
C GLU A 9 11.85 -10.79 16.68
N GLU A 10 12.86 -9.91 16.61
CA GLU A 10 13.66 -9.49 17.76
C GLU A 10 12.86 -8.65 18.77
N ARG A 11 11.78 -8.00 18.32
CA ARG A 11 10.84 -7.26 19.18
C ARG A 11 9.77 -8.15 19.84
N ASN A 12 9.69 -9.44 19.51
CA ASN A 12 8.64 -10.37 20.00
C ASN A 12 8.75 -10.80 21.48
N LEU A 13 9.58 -10.16 22.31
CA LEU A 13 9.74 -10.59 23.72
C LEU A 13 8.60 -10.16 24.67
N THR A 14 7.58 -9.46 24.17
CA THR A 14 6.38 -9.06 24.95
C THR A 14 5.13 -9.21 24.09
N MET A 15 3.97 -9.56 24.69
CA MET A 15 2.64 -9.66 24.05
C MET A 15 2.15 -8.29 23.53
N THR A 16 2.88 -7.73 22.58
CA THR A 16 2.53 -6.49 21.90
C THR A 16 1.64 -6.85 20.72
N PRO A 17 0.47 -6.21 20.56
CA PRO A 17 -0.38 -6.41 19.40
C PRO A 17 0.39 -6.21 18.09
N GLU A 18 0.06 -6.99 17.07
CA GLU A 18 0.64 -7.02 15.73
C GLU A 18 0.54 -5.62 15.11
N ALA A 19 -0.59 -4.95 15.31
CA ALA A 19 -0.80 -3.57 14.89
C ALA A 19 0.21 -2.60 15.53
N GLU A 20 0.50 -2.74 16.82
CA GLU A 20 1.43 -1.87 17.52
C GLU A 20 2.88 -2.16 17.11
N LYS A 21 3.24 -3.42 16.83
CA LYS A 21 4.54 -3.77 16.23
C LYS A 21 4.73 -3.06 14.88
N LEU A 22 3.72 -3.10 14.02
CA LEU A 22 3.72 -2.42 12.72
C LEU A 22 3.78 -0.90 12.87
N ALA A 23 3.03 -0.34 13.82
CA ALA A 23 3.08 1.09 14.12
C ALA A 23 4.49 1.53 14.54
N GLN A 24 5.12 0.81 15.46
CA GLN A 24 6.48 1.11 15.93
C GLN A 24 7.53 0.97 14.83
N TYR A 25 7.39 -0.02 13.96
CA TYR A 25 8.23 -0.16 12.77
C TYR A 25 8.11 1.09 11.90
N TRP A 26 6.89 1.49 11.53
CA TRP A 26 6.66 2.67 10.69
C TRP A 26 7.08 3.97 11.35
N ARG A 27 6.88 4.15 12.66
CA ARG A 27 7.41 5.30 13.41
C ARG A 27 8.92 5.40 13.27
N SER A 28 9.61 4.27 13.48
CA SER A 28 11.07 4.18 13.38
C SER A 28 11.54 4.51 11.96
N GLN A 29 10.89 3.93 10.95
CA GLN A 29 11.20 4.17 9.54
C GLN A 29 10.97 5.63 9.14
N LEU A 30 9.85 6.23 9.53
CA LEU A 30 9.50 7.61 9.18
C LEU A 30 10.38 8.65 9.87
N MET A 31 10.93 8.35 11.05
CA MET A 31 11.95 9.21 11.67
C MET A 31 13.23 9.29 10.83
N VAL A 32 13.60 8.19 10.16
CA VAL A 32 14.79 8.13 9.30
C VAL A 32 14.50 8.71 7.91
N ASP A 33 13.38 8.32 7.30
CA ASP A 33 13.05 8.70 5.92
C ASP A 33 12.62 10.17 5.79
N CYS A 34 12.01 10.73 6.84
CA CYS A 34 11.43 12.08 6.83
C CYS A 34 11.64 12.81 8.17
N PRO A 35 12.90 13.10 8.55
CA PRO A 35 13.22 13.84 9.78
C PRO A 35 12.60 15.24 9.79
N GLU A 36 12.39 15.84 8.62
CA GLU A 36 11.81 17.18 8.45
C GLU A 36 10.32 17.28 8.77
N LEU A 37 9.60 16.15 8.82
CA LEU A 37 8.19 16.16 9.19
C LEU A 37 8.03 16.38 10.70
N GLY A 38 6.93 17.04 11.09
CA GLY A 38 6.52 17.05 12.49
C GLY A 38 6.05 15.67 12.94
N GLU A 39 6.09 15.43 14.26
CA GLU A 39 5.61 14.18 14.87
C GLU A 39 4.15 13.89 14.50
N ALA A 40 3.27 14.90 14.56
CA ALA A 40 1.86 14.75 14.18
C ALA A 40 1.67 14.30 12.72
N ASN A 41 2.53 14.75 11.80
CA ASN A 41 2.47 14.34 10.39
C ASN A 41 2.95 12.89 10.23
N ARG A 42 4.02 12.50 10.95
CA ARG A 42 4.48 11.10 10.95
C ARG A 42 3.42 10.17 11.52
N GLU A 43 2.80 10.50 12.64
CA GLU A 43 1.71 9.69 13.21
C GLU A 43 0.50 9.61 12.27
N SER A 44 0.15 10.71 11.58
CA SER A 44 -0.91 10.68 10.57
C SER A 44 -0.61 9.70 9.42
N ILE A 45 0.65 9.60 9.00
CA ILE A 45 1.08 8.63 8.00
C ILE A 45 1.00 7.20 8.55
N VAL A 46 1.43 6.97 9.80
CA VAL A 46 1.31 5.65 10.45
C VAL A 46 -0.15 5.21 10.49
N LEU A 47 -1.06 6.06 10.98
CA LEU A 47 -2.49 5.77 11.03
C LEU A 47 -3.07 5.48 9.64
N TRP A 48 -2.66 6.24 8.61
CA TRP A 48 -3.09 5.98 7.23
C TRP A 48 -2.58 4.63 6.68
N LEU A 49 -1.36 4.22 7.03
CA LEU A 49 -0.80 2.93 6.60
C LEU A 49 -1.50 1.76 7.28
N LEU A 50 -1.76 1.84 8.58
CA LEU A 50 -2.45 0.79 9.33
C LEU A 50 -3.95 0.74 8.98
N GLY A 51 -4.55 1.88 8.66
CA GLY A 51 -5.97 2.04 8.41
C GLY A 51 -6.78 2.07 9.71
N SER A 52 -8.11 2.13 9.58
CA SER A 52 -9.04 2.33 10.70
C SER A 52 -9.29 1.09 11.57
N ASP A 53 -9.05 -0.10 11.03
CA ASP A 53 -9.19 -1.36 11.75
C ASP A 53 -7.79 -1.94 12.01
N SER A 54 -7.27 -1.72 13.21
CA SER A 54 -6.00 -2.26 13.68
C SER A 54 -6.11 -3.71 14.12
N ASP A 55 -7.28 -4.12 14.61
CA ASP A 55 -7.44 -5.42 15.27
C ASP A 55 -7.47 -6.57 14.25
N ARG A 56 -7.75 -6.27 12.98
CA ARG A 56 -7.67 -7.26 11.88
C ARG A 56 -6.31 -7.93 11.78
N PHE A 57 -5.20 -7.26 12.15
CA PHE A 57 -3.86 -7.82 11.98
C PHE A 57 -3.62 -9.04 12.89
N GLU A 58 -4.32 -9.14 14.01
CA GLU A 58 -4.28 -10.28 14.93
C GLU A 58 -4.91 -11.55 14.33
N GLN A 59 -5.77 -11.38 13.32
CA GLN A 59 -6.55 -12.46 12.72
C GLN A 59 -5.93 -12.97 11.41
N LEU A 60 -4.91 -12.29 10.89
CA LEU A 60 -4.29 -12.64 9.62
C LEU A 60 -3.33 -13.82 9.79
N GLU A 61 -3.43 -14.77 8.87
CA GLU A 61 -2.43 -15.81 8.75
C GLU A 61 -1.07 -15.17 8.34
N PRO A 62 0.08 -15.78 8.66
CA PRO A 62 1.40 -15.18 8.41
C PRO A 62 1.62 -14.73 6.96
N LYS A 63 1.02 -15.42 5.98
CA LYS A 63 1.10 -15.05 4.56
C LYS A 63 0.25 -13.80 4.24
N GLU A 64 -0.90 -13.67 4.87
CA GLU A 64 -1.79 -12.52 4.67
C GLU A 64 -1.21 -11.28 5.36
N LEU A 65 -0.58 -11.45 6.52
CA LEU A 65 0.19 -10.41 7.20
C LEU A 65 1.35 -9.93 6.33
N ASP A 66 2.09 -10.84 5.69
CA ASP A 66 3.15 -10.50 4.74
C ASP A 66 2.61 -9.68 3.56
N ILE A 67 1.46 -10.06 3.00
CA ILE A 67 0.80 -9.28 1.93
C ILE A 67 0.40 -7.88 2.44
N ALA A 68 -0.16 -7.77 3.65
CA ALA A 68 -0.55 -6.50 4.23
C ALA A 68 0.65 -5.56 4.44
N ILE A 69 1.78 -6.09 4.90
CA ILE A 69 3.05 -5.37 5.04
C ILE A 69 3.52 -4.84 3.68
N HIS A 70 3.58 -5.69 2.65
CA HIS A 70 3.97 -5.27 1.30
C HIS A 70 3.02 -4.20 0.73
N ALA A 71 1.72 -4.27 1.06
CA ALA A 71 0.75 -3.24 0.68
C ALA A 71 1.00 -1.90 1.40
N MET A 72 1.45 -1.91 2.66
CA MET A 72 1.89 -0.71 3.38
C MET A 72 3.13 -0.10 2.74
N GLU A 73 4.16 -0.91 2.46
CA GLU A 73 5.39 -0.46 1.80
C GLU A 73 5.11 0.16 0.43
N TYR A 74 4.21 -0.47 -0.34
CA TYR A 74 3.78 0.04 -1.63
C TYR A 74 3.11 1.41 -1.51
N ARG A 75 2.17 1.57 -0.57
CA ARG A 75 1.49 2.85 -0.26
C ARG A 75 2.49 3.93 0.16
N TRP A 76 3.42 3.59 1.06
CA TRP A 76 4.49 4.50 1.49
C TRP A 76 5.33 4.99 0.32
N ARG A 77 5.80 4.06 -0.53
CA ARG A 77 6.62 4.40 -1.70
C ARG A 77 5.91 5.38 -2.63
N ILE A 78 4.60 5.21 -2.86
CA ILE A 78 3.81 6.14 -3.66
C ILE A 78 3.74 7.52 -2.99
N LEU A 79 3.37 7.55 -1.72
CA LEU A 79 3.26 8.80 -0.94
C LEU A 79 4.57 9.58 -1.01
N ASN A 80 5.67 8.94 -0.62
CA ASN A 80 6.99 9.57 -0.55
C ASN A 80 7.48 10.06 -1.93
N GLN A 81 7.40 9.21 -2.96
CA GLN A 81 7.95 9.56 -4.28
C GLN A 81 7.13 10.62 -5.02
N ARG A 82 5.80 10.66 -4.80
CA ARG A 82 4.88 11.38 -5.70
C ARG A 82 4.15 12.54 -5.06
N TYR A 83 3.96 12.55 -3.74
CA TYR A 83 3.06 13.52 -3.10
C TYR A 83 3.72 14.25 -1.94
N LEU A 84 4.44 13.52 -1.08
CA LEU A 84 5.09 14.09 0.09
C LEU A 84 6.14 15.13 -0.32
N GLY A 85 6.04 16.33 0.26
CA GLY A 85 6.92 17.46 -0.03
C GLY A 85 6.88 17.97 -1.47
N LYS A 86 5.91 17.57 -2.30
CA LYS A 86 5.76 18.08 -3.68
C LYS A 86 4.82 19.27 -3.72
N SER A 87 5.06 20.21 -4.64
CA SER A 87 4.10 21.29 -4.91
C SER A 87 2.78 20.71 -5.43
N LYS A 88 1.69 21.47 -5.29
CA LYS A 88 0.35 21.07 -5.73
C LYS A 88 0.32 20.71 -7.22
N GLU A 89 1.03 21.48 -8.05
CA GLU A 89 1.10 21.29 -9.51
C GLU A 89 1.83 19.98 -9.85
N ARG A 90 2.92 19.67 -9.13
CA ARG A 90 3.68 18.44 -9.33
C ARG A 90 2.91 17.22 -8.84
N ALA A 91 2.26 17.32 -7.68
CA ALA A 91 1.38 16.29 -7.14
C ALA A 91 0.22 15.99 -8.10
N TYR A 92 -0.45 17.03 -8.61
CA TYR A 92 -1.52 16.89 -9.59
C TYR A 92 -1.04 16.24 -10.90
N ARG A 93 0.11 16.67 -11.43
CA ARG A 93 0.71 16.03 -12.61
C ARG A 93 0.98 14.54 -12.39
N ASN A 94 1.55 14.18 -11.25
CA ASN A 94 1.81 12.79 -10.90
C ASN A 94 0.51 11.96 -10.86
N LEU A 95 -0.56 12.53 -10.30
CA LEU A 95 -1.88 11.91 -10.27
C LEU A 95 -2.42 11.66 -11.69
N ILE A 96 -2.47 12.70 -12.53
CA ILE A 96 -3.00 12.60 -13.90
C ILE A 96 -2.18 11.62 -14.75
N THR A 97 -0.85 11.65 -14.67
CA THR A 97 0.00 10.69 -15.38
C THR A 97 -0.28 9.24 -14.94
N ARG A 98 -0.51 9.01 -13.64
CA ARG A 98 -0.80 7.68 -13.12
C ARG A 98 -2.17 7.18 -13.58
N LEU A 99 -3.20 8.03 -13.52
CA LEU A 99 -4.54 7.69 -14.01
C LEU A 99 -4.52 7.37 -15.52
N GLY A 100 -3.83 8.18 -16.33
CA GLY A 100 -3.69 7.92 -17.77
C GLY A 100 -2.91 6.63 -18.07
N SER A 101 -1.88 6.32 -17.27
CA SER A 101 -1.10 5.09 -17.40
C SER A 101 -1.94 3.84 -17.08
N LEU A 102 -2.84 3.91 -16.09
CA LEU A 102 -3.75 2.82 -15.74
C LEU A 102 -4.75 2.54 -16.85
N VAL A 103 -5.35 3.57 -17.44
CA VAL A 103 -6.26 3.42 -18.60
C VAL A 103 -5.53 2.78 -19.77
N THR A 104 -4.30 3.22 -20.05
CA THR A 104 -3.47 2.66 -21.13
C THR A 104 -3.10 1.20 -20.85
N LEU A 105 -2.72 0.87 -19.61
CA LEU A 105 -2.39 -0.49 -19.20
C LEU A 105 -3.61 -1.41 -19.34
N ARG A 106 -4.78 -0.97 -18.85
CA ARG A 106 -6.06 -1.69 -19.00
C ARG A 106 -6.35 -1.98 -20.46
N ASN A 107 -6.22 -0.97 -21.34
CA ASN A 107 -6.49 -1.15 -22.77
C ASN A 107 -5.50 -2.13 -23.41
N LYS A 108 -4.21 -2.04 -23.08
CA LYS A 108 -3.20 -3.01 -23.56
C LYS A 108 -3.55 -4.42 -23.12
N ILE A 109 -3.87 -4.58 -21.84
CA ILE A 109 -4.29 -5.86 -21.25
C ILE A 109 -5.52 -6.41 -21.99
N GLN A 110 -6.57 -5.60 -22.21
CA GLN A 110 -7.78 -6.00 -22.95
C GLN A 110 -7.48 -6.39 -24.40
N THR A 111 -6.58 -5.68 -25.08
CA THR A 111 -6.18 -6.01 -26.44
C THR A 111 -5.38 -7.32 -26.50
N TRP A 112 -4.43 -7.51 -25.59
CA TRP A 112 -3.71 -8.78 -25.45
C TRP A 112 -4.65 -9.92 -25.09
N VAL A 113 -5.76 -9.59 -24.43
CA VAL A 113 -6.85 -10.51 -24.18
C VAL A 113 -7.56 -10.92 -25.47
N ALA A 114 -8.17 -9.97 -26.15
CA ALA A 114 -8.90 -10.25 -27.38
C ALA A 114 -8.07 -10.99 -28.45
N LEU A 115 -6.74 -10.83 -28.45
CA LEU A 115 -5.81 -11.46 -29.38
C LEU A 115 -5.30 -12.85 -28.97
N SER A 116 -5.44 -13.25 -27.70
CA SER A 116 -4.97 -14.56 -27.21
C SER A 116 -6.13 -15.55 -27.26
N ARG A 117 -6.15 -16.41 -28.27
CA ARG A 117 -7.28 -17.32 -28.52
C ARG A 117 -7.37 -18.52 -27.56
N ASP A 118 -6.35 -18.81 -26.74
CA ASP A 118 -6.25 -20.17 -26.16
C ASP A 118 -5.89 -20.31 -24.67
N ARG A 119 -5.78 -19.25 -23.85
CA ARG A 119 -5.44 -19.44 -22.42
C ARG A 119 -5.83 -18.32 -21.46
N GLN A 120 -7.04 -17.80 -21.60
CA GLN A 120 -7.35 -16.45 -21.12
C GLN A 120 -8.35 -16.30 -19.99
N ARG A 121 -9.16 -17.32 -19.70
CA ARG A 121 -10.33 -17.14 -18.84
C ARG A 121 -10.04 -17.26 -17.34
N SER A 122 -8.80 -17.08 -16.90
CA SER A 122 -8.43 -17.32 -15.48
C SER A 122 -7.46 -16.29 -14.90
N VAL A 123 -6.37 -15.96 -15.59
CA VAL A 123 -5.41 -14.96 -15.06
C VAL A 123 -5.93 -13.53 -15.24
N MET A 124 -6.77 -13.33 -16.24
CA MET A 124 -7.21 -12.02 -16.66
C MET A 124 -8.41 -11.49 -15.89
N ASP A 125 -9.37 -12.37 -15.58
CA ASP A 125 -10.48 -12.02 -14.71
C ASP A 125 -9.95 -11.68 -13.31
N VAL A 126 -8.96 -12.42 -12.81
CA VAL A 126 -8.28 -12.13 -11.53
C VAL A 126 -7.51 -10.81 -11.58
N LEU A 127 -6.81 -10.47 -12.67
CA LEU A 127 -6.11 -9.17 -12.75
C LEU A 127 -7.07 -7.99 -12.89
N VAL A 128 -8.17 -8.15 -13.62
CA VAL A 128 -9.21 -7.12 -13.74
C VAL A 128 -9.92 -6.93 -12.42
N GLU A 129 -10.24 -8.02 -11.73
CA GLU A 129 -10.83 -8.01 -10.39
C GLU A 129 -9.89 -7.37 -9.38
N VAL A 130 -8.60 -7.72 -9.35
CA VAL A 130 -7.61 -7.06 -8.47
C VAL A 130 -7.44 -5.58 -8.78
N ILE A 131 -7.47 -5.16 -10.05
CA ILE A 131 -7.43 -3.74 -10.40
C ILE A 131 -8.73 -3.02 -10.01
N GLN A 132 -9.88 -3.65 -10.20
CA GLN A 132 -11.19 -3.12 -9.81
C GLN A 132 -11.32 -3.04 -8.29
N GLU A 133 -10.88 -4.05 -7.55
CA GLU A 133 -10.74 -4.04 -6.11
C GLU A 133 -9.76 -2.97 -5.68
N LEU A 134 -8.60 -2.78 -6.32
CA LEU A 134 -7.69 -1.67 -5.99
C LEU A 134 -8.29 -0.28 -6.28
N LEU A 135 -9.24 -0.18 -7.20
CA LEU A 135 -9.99 1.05 -7.51
C LEU A 135 -11.21 1.25 -6.59
N GLN A 136 -11.81 0.17 -6.08
CA GLN A 136 -12.96 0.18 -5.17
C GLN A 136 -12.54 0.23 -3.69
N SER A 137 -11.39 -0.37 -3.35
CA SER A 137 -10.80 -0.46 -2.00
C SER A 137 -10.04 0.81 -1.59
N ASP A 138 -10.11 1.88 -2.39
CA ASP A 138 -9.90 3.23 -1.88
C ASP A 138 -11.09 3.64 -0.99
N ASN A 139 -11.34 2.81 0.04
CA ASN A 139 -12.37 2.95 1.07
C ASN A 139 -12.28 4.30 1.80
N TYR A 140 -11.11 4.96 1.72
CA TYR A 140 -10.90 6.28 2.27
C TYR A 140 -11.71 7.37 1.54
N MET A 141 -12.06 7.17 0.26
CA MET A 141 -12.89 8.09 -0.53
C MET A 141 -14.39 7.80 -0.44
N GLN A 142 -14.79 6.60 -0.03
CA GLN A 142 -16.22 6.24 0.11
C GLN A 142 -16.81 6.58 1.48
N GLN A 143 -15.97 7.00 2.43
CA GLN A 143 -16.37 7.37 3.80
C GLN A 143 -16.34 8.88 4.08
N GLN A 144 -16.28 9.73 3.04
CA GLN A 144 -16.44 11.19 3.15
C GLN A 144 -17.82 11.66 2.68
#